data_AF-A0A2V7DGL2-F1
#
_entry.id   AF-A0A2V7DGL2-F1
#
_cell.length_a   1.000
_cell.length_b   1.000
_cell.length_c   1.000
_cell.angle_alpha   90.00
_cell.angle_beta   90.00
_cell.angle_gamma   90.00
#
_symmetry.space_group_name_H-M   'P 1'
#
loop_
_entity.id
_entity.type
_entity.pdbx_description
1 polymer ?
#
loop_
_entity_poly.entity_id
_entity_poly.type
_entity_poly.pdbx_seq_one_letter_code
_entity_poly.pdbx_strand_id
1 'polypeptide(L)' 'MKSRELNDRGEKTWLLVFDKDDEVIATLTGFAKTHAIQAAHFTAIGAFSKVVLGYFDRNRKDYTKIPLREQVEVLSLIG' A
#
# COMPACT_ATOMS: atom_id res chain seq x y z
N MET A 1 1.59 12.58 -2.75
CA MET A 1 2.20 12.00 -1.53
C MET A 1 3.21 12.94 -0.84
N LYS A 2 3.20 12.95 0.50
CA LYS A 2 4.25 13.50 1.38
C LYS A 2 4.93 12.37 2.17
N SER A 3 6.21 12.53 2.52
CA SER A 3 6.94 11.55 3.33
C SER A 3 7.79 12.22 4.42
N ARG A 4 8.03 11.50 5.52
CA ARG A 4 8.93 11.93 6.59
C ARG A 4 9.69 10.75 7.18
N GLU A 5 11.01 10.87 7.31
CA GLU A 5 11.82 9.90 8.05
C GLU A 5 11.59 10.08 9.55
N LEU A 6 11.28 8.98 10.24
CA LEU A 6 10.96 8.97 11.68
C LEU A 6 12.13 8.44 12.51
N ASN A 7 12.91 7.52 11.96
CA ASN A 7 14.07 6.95 12.63
C ASN A 7 15.16 6.63 11.59
N ASP A 8 16.40 7.00 11.89
CA ASP A 8 17.60 6.71 11.10
C ASP A 8 18.63 5.84 11.85
N ARG A 9 18.34 5.47 13.11
CA ARG A 9 19.20 4.63 13.94
C ARG A 9 18.60 3.23 14.06
N GLY A 10 19.11 2.31 13.24
CA GLY A 10 18.63 0.92 13.16
C GLY A 10 17.74 0.70 11.93
N GLU A 11 16.55 0.14 12.12
CA GLU A 11 15.56 0.04 11.03
C GLU A 11 15.07 1.45 10.68
N LYS A 12 15.28 1.84 9.41
CA LYS A 12 14.83 3.14 8.92
C LYS A 12 13.32 3.14 8.76
N THR A 13 12.63 3.99 9.50
CA THR A 13 11.15 4.07 9.51
C THR A 13 10.68 5.34 8.80
N TRP A 14 9.67 5.22 7.94
CA TRP A 14 9.08 6.32 7.19
C TRP A 14 7.58 6.46 7.49
N LEU A 15 7.12 7.70 7.62
CA LEU A 15 5.71 8.05 7.50
C LEU A 15 5.42 8.47 6.07
N LEU A 16 4.42 7.85 5.44
CA LEU A 16 3.92 8.24 4.13
C LEU A 16 2.47 8.73 4.27
N VAL A 17 2.18 9.88 3.67
CA VAL A 17 0.83 10.45 3.61
C VAL A 17 0.47 10.60 2.13
N PHE A 18 -0.52 9.82 1.71
CA PHE A 18 -1.00 9.80 0.33
C PHE A 18 -1.92 10.99 0.10
N ASP A 19 -1.84 11.60 -1.08
CA ASP A 19 -2.82 12.59 -1.49
C ASP A 19 -4.07 11.88 -2.01
N LYS A 20 -5.18 12.63 -2.07
CA LYS A 20 -6.42 12.11 -2.65
C LYS A 20 -6.15 11.66 -4.09
N ASP A 21 -6.71 10.50 -4.44
CA ASP A 21 -6.60 9.88 -5.76
C ASP A 21 -5.20 9.33 -6.13
N ASP A 22 -4.23 9.34 -5.20
CA ASP A 22 -2.98 8.59 -5.36
C ASP A 22 -3.29 7.07 -5.43
N GLU A 23 -2.73 6.39 -6.42
CA GLU A 23 -2.79 4.91 -6.49
C GLU A 23 -1.75 4.33 -5.54
N VAL A 24 -2.18 3.50 -4.59
CA VAL A 24 -1.36 3.09 -3.45
C VAL A 24 -0.14 2.30 -3.87
N ILE A 25 -0.30 1.31 -4.75
CA ILE A 25 0.79 0.38 -5.09
C ILE A 25 1.85 1.10 -5.93
N ALA A 26 1.45 1.88 -6.93
CA ALA A 26 2.36 2.67 -7.75
C ALA A 26 3.15 3.67 -6.90
N THR A 27 2.49 4.32 -5.94
CA THR A 27 3.12 5.29 -5.06
C THR A 27 4.08 4.63 -4.07
N LEU A 28 3.70 3.51 -3.42
CA LEU A 28 4.59 2.75 -2.54
C LEU A 28 5.81 2.21 -3.29
N THR A 29 5.61 1.63 -4.48
CA THR A 29 6.72 1.08 -5.29
C THR A 29 7.64 2.18 -5.82
N GLY A 30 7.09 3.34 -6.19
CA GLY A 30 7.88 4.52 -6.55
C GLY A 30 8.71 5.05 -5.39
N PHE A 31 8.13 5.11 -4.18
CA PHE A 31 8.84 5.50 -2.97
C PHE A 31 9.97 4.52 -2.64
N ALA A 32 9.70 3.22 -2.65
CA ALA A 32 10.70 2.18 -2.38
C ALA A 32 11.88 2.25 -3.36
N LYS A 33 11.62 2.43 -4.65
CA LYS A 33 12.66 2.62 -5.68
C LYS A 33 13.51 3.86 -5.42
N THR A 34 12.87 5.00 -5.12
CA THR A 34 13.56 6.28 -4.89
C THR A 34 14.51 6.21 -3.69
N HIS A 35 14.15 5.48 -2.65
CA HIS A 35 14.94 5.31 -1.43
C HIS A 35 15.76 4.02 -1.38
N ALA A 36 15.86 3.29 -2.51
CA ALA A 36 16.57 2.01 -2.62
C ALA A 36 16.16 0.97 -1.55
N ILE A 37 14.88 0.95 -1.17
CA ILE A 37 14.33 0.00 -0.21
C ILE A 37 14.12 -1.34 -0.91
N GLN A 38 14.86 -2.36 -0.46
CA GLN A 38 14.77 -3.73 -1.01
C GLN A 38 13.77 -4.61 -0.26
N ALA A 39 13.60 -4.37 1.04
CA ALA A 39 12.66 -5.06 1.91
C ALA A 39 12.17 -4.08 2.97
N ALA A 40 10.89 -4.17 3.30
CA ALA A 40 10.27 -3.40 4.36
C ALA A 40 9.03 -4.18 4.85
N HIS A 41 8.56 -3.82 6.03
CA HIS A 41 7.21 -4.08 6.45
C HIS A 41 6.45 -2.73 6.50
N PHE A 42 5.14 -2.76 6.34
CA PHE A 42 4.32 -1.56 6.50
C PHE A 42 2.94 -1.89 7.05
N THR A 43 2.37 -0.90 7.72
CA THR A 43 0.96 -0.88 8.11
C THR A 43 0.35 0.44 7.67
N ALA A 44 -0.93 0.43 7.32
CA ALA A 44 -1.66 1.63 6.94
C ALA A 44 -3.16 1.51 7.26
N ILE A 45 -3.79 2.69 7.38
CA ILE A 45 -5.23 2.91 7.47
C ILE A 45 -5.61 4.05 6.52
N GLY A 46 -6.88 4.17 6.16
CA GLY A 46 -7.36 5.26 5.30
C GLY A 46 -8.66 4.90 4.61
N ALA A 47 -8.84 5.41 3.38
CA ALA A 47 -10.00 5.12 2.56
C ALA A 47 -9.63 5.00 1.07
N PHE A 48 -10.35 4.16 0.34
CA PHE A 48 -10.25 4.04 -1.11
C PHE A 48 -11.54 4.51 -1.77
N SER A 49 -11.44 5.27 -2.85
CA SER A 49 -12.59 5.62 -3.71
C SER A 49 -12.99 4.47 -4.64
N LYS A 50 -12.05 3.54 -4.90
CA LYS A 50 -12.23 2.27 -5.61
C LYS A 50 -11.06 1.34 -5.29
N VAL A 51 -11.30 0.04 -5.28
CA VAL A 51 -10.26 -0.97 -5.05
C VAL A 51 -10.60 -2.25 -5.80
N VAL A 52 -9.57 -3.02 -6.19
CA VAL A 52 -9.74 -4.40 -6.64
C VAL A 52 -9.11 -5.31 -5.60
N LEU A 53 -9.93 -6.03 -4.86
CA LEU A 53 -9.47 -7.06 -3.93
C LEU A 53 -9.21 -8.36 -4.69
N GLY A 54 -8.38 -9.24 -4.12
CA GLY A 54 -8.05 -10.53 -4.71
C GLY A 54 -8.07 -11.65 -3.68
N TYR A 55 -8.81 -12.72 -3.96
CA TYR A 55 -8.69 -13.98 -3.24
C TYR A 55 -7.98 -15.00 -4.12
N PHE A 56 -6.84 -15.53 -3.67
CA PHE A 56 -6.05 -16.46 -4.48
C PHE A 56 -6.73 -17.84 -4.54
N ASP A 57 -7.04 -18.30 -5.76
CA ASP A 57 -7.51 -19.64 -6.03
C ASP A 57 -6.32 -20.54 -6.37
N ARG A 58 -6.03 -21.52 -5.49
CA ARG A 58 -4.89 -22.44 -5.64
C ARG A 58 -5.02 -23.38 -6.84
N ASN A 59 -6.23 -23.76 -7.22
CA ASN A 59 -6.45 -24.67 -8.34
C ASN A 59 -6.23 -23.94 -9.66
N ARG A 60 -6.77 -22.72 -9.77
CA ARG A 60 -6.59 -21.86 -10.94
C ARG A 60 -5.21 -21.21 -11.01
N LYS A 61 -4.50 -21.14 -9.87
CA LYS A 61 -3.24 -20.41 -9.69
C LYS A 61 -3.37 -18.94 -10.10
N ASP A 62 -4.53 -18.36 -9.81
CA ASP A 62 -4.86 -16.98 -10.16
C ASP A 62 -5.80 -16.39 -9.09
N TYR A 63 -5.95 -15.07 -9.09
CA TYR A 63 -6.81 -14.37 -8.16
C TYR A 63 -8.24 -14.24 -8.70
N THR A 64 -9.22 -14.55 -7.85
CA THR A 64 -10.59 -14.07 -8.04
C THR A 64 -10.62 -12.59 -7.70
N LYS A 65 -10.78 -11.76 -8.73
CA LYS A 65 -10.83 -10.29 -8.61
C LYS A 65 -12.21 -9.84 -8.15
N ILE A 66 -12.25 -9.00 -7.12
CA ILE A 66 -13.46 -8.44 -6.54
C ILE A 66 -13.36 -6.90 -6.64
N PRO A 67 -13.86 -6.29 -7.72
CA PRO A 67 -13.82 -4.85 -7.89
C PRO A 67 -14.90 -4.17 -7.04
N LEU A 68 -14.49 -3.25 -6.19
CA LEU A 68 -15.35 -2.32 -5.46
C LEU A 68 -15.19 -0.93 -6.05
N ARG A 69 -16.29 -0.36 -6.55
CA ARG A 69 -16.32 0.96 -7.22
C ARG A 69 -17.09 1.98 -6.38
N GLU A 70 -16.80 1.98 -5.09
CA GLU A 70 -17.42 2.83 -4.10
C GLU A 70 -16.40 3.21 -3.02
N GLN A 71 -16.71 4.22 -2.21
CA GLN A 71 -15.88 4.57 -1.07
C GLN A 71 -15.92 3.43 -0.05
N VAL A 72 -14.73 2.97 0.35
CA VAL A 72 -14.54 2.01 1.44
C VAL A 72 -13.47 2.49 2.40
N GLU A 73 -13.67 2.23 3.69
CA GLU A 73 -12.65 2.46 4.71
C GLU A 73 -11.67 1.29 4.76
N VAL A 74 -10.39 1.61 4.79
CA VAL A 74 -9.27 0.67 4.92
C VAL A 74 -8.96 0.54 6.40
N LEU A 75 -9.61 -0.41 7.06
CA LEU A 75 -9.40 -0.68 8.49
C LEU A 75 -8.00 -1.24 8.78
N SER A 76 -7.44 -1.97 7.82
CA SER A 76 -6.11 -2.55 7.91
C SER A 76 -5.53 -2.81 6.52
N LEU A 77 -4.31 -2.35 6.30
CA LEU A 77 -3.47 -2.72 5.17
C LEU A 77 -2.08 -3.04 5.72
N ILE A 78 -1.65 -4.29 5.58
CA ILE A 78 -0.41 -4.82 6.17
C ILE A 78 0.34 -5.58 5.08
N GLY A 79 1.65 -5.38 4.99
CA GLY A 79 2.53 -6.07 4.04
C GLY A 79 4.00 -5.88 4.31
#